data_AF-A0A1I8AH09-F1
#
_entry.id   AF-A0A1I8AH09-F1
#
_cell.length_a   1.000
_cell.length_b   1.000
_cell.length_c   1.000
_cell.angle_alpha   90.00
_cell.angle_beta   90.00
_cell.angle_gamma   90.00
#
_symmetry.space_group_name_H-M   'P 1'
#
loop_
_entity.id
_entity.type
_entity.pdbx_description
1 polymer ?
#
loop_
_entity_poly.entity_id
_entity_poly.type
_entity_poly.pdbx_seq_one_letter_code
_entity_poly.pdbx_strand_id
1 'polypeptide(L)'
;MNSVPYLFTRAVVSLLHGSTCYKTEDLAELASSPWADEAERHVRDVWQYSIDVAPPRSHHFYPWAHERGYQVLLSRRRSTGDDDPVVEYITIDDFDTFDVAKDAVWVWVTLKNHIRFSREHISRTPSLESLTKCLRRILGGRDCVDFFCDLELPYYNLLEAFPRTFRSLTFTYLNREVEEFVMDTMKLQRVSELDLKGTDVSKEFEDFLHKVMVNAEMHYIRIKTTGLKVFGFSVFKRILQRWMKSPESFYGRDTLFLYLPVGFSSEKIE
;
A
#
# COMPACT_ATOMS: atom_id res chain seq x y z
N MET A 1 -34.48 20.52 2.72
CA MET A 1 -33.21 19.98 3.26
C MET A 1 -32.17 20.16 2.19
N ASN A 2 -31.11 20.92 2.47
CA ASN A 2 -30.16 21.33 1.44
C ASN A 2 -29.13 20.22 1.18
N SER A 3 -28.92 19.91 -0.09
CA SER A 3 -28.02 18.85 -0.56
C SER A 3 -26.56 19.16 -0.24
N VAL A 4 -25.93 18.31 0.56
CA VAL A 4 -24.46 18.31 0.74
C VAL A 4 -23.81 17.80 -0.55
N PRO A 5 -22.79 18.47 -1.12
CA PRO A 5 -22.05 17.93 -2.26
C PRO A 5 -21.37 16.61 -1.89
N TYR A 6 -21.61 15.56 -2.69
CA TYR A 6 -21.12 14.19 -2.46
C TYR A 6 -19.57 14.06 -2.37
N LEU A 7 -18.86 15.12 -2.76
CA LEU A 7 -17.41 15.29 -2.72
C LEU A 7 -16.86 15.45 -1.29
N PHE A 8 -17.63 16.08 -0.39
CA PHE A 8 -17.23 16.41 0.98
C PHE A 8 -16.91 15.17 1.83
N THR A 9 -17.85 14.21 1.86
CA THR A 9 -17.73 12.97 2.65
C THR A 9 -16.52 12.12 2.22
N ARG A 10 -16.01 12.31 1.00
CA ARG A 10 -15.02 11.45 0.34
C ARG A 10 -13.65 11.54 1.02
N ALA A 11 -13.19 12.74 1.40
CA ALA A 11 -11.89 12.94 2.06
C ALA A 11 -11.95 12.71 3.59
N VAL A 12 -13.09 12.99 4.22
CA VAL A 12 -13.34 12.69 5.65
C VAL A 12 -13.25 11.19 5.92
N VAL A 13 -13.79 10.37 5.01
CA VAL A 13 -13.65 8.91 5.05
C VAL A 13 -12.20 8.46 4.82
N SER A 14 -11.43 9.13 3.95
CA SER A 14 -10.00 8.81 3.74
C SER A 14 -9.12 9.10 4.96
N LEU A 15 -9.46 10.12 5.75
CA LEU A 15 -8.74 10.47 6.98
C LEU A 15 -9.08 9.51 8.13
N LEU A 16 -10.35 9.09 8.26
CA LEU A 16 -10.77 8.01 9.18
C LEU A 16 -10.12 6.64 8.91
N HIS A 17 -9.56 6.40 7.72
CA HIS A 17 -9.03 5.09 7.31
C HIS A 17 -7.55 5.12 6.86
N GLY A 18 -6.78 6.12 7.30
CA GLY A 18 -5.31 6.06 7.28
C GLY A 18 -4.61 6.54 6.00
N SER A 19 -5.21 7.40 5.17
CA SER A 19 -4.48 8.07 4.08
C SER A 19 -3.53 9.16 4.63
N THR A 20 -2.31 9.26 4.09
CA THR A 20 -1.19 9.98 4.72
C THR A 20 -0.98 11.44 4.28
N CYS A 21 -1.89 12.00 3.48
CA CYS A 21 -1.63 13.20 2.67
C CYS A 21 -2.57 14.40 2.90
N TYR A 22 -3.31 14.46 4.01
CA TYR A 22 -4.36 15.46 4.25
C TYR A 22 -4.14 16.24 5.55
N LYS A 23 -4.44 17.53 5.56
CA LYS A 23 -4.41 18.34 6.79
C LYS A 23 -5.76 18.25 7.50
N THR A 24 -5.74 18.38 8.84
CA THR A 24 -6.98 18.46 9.65
C THR A 24 -7.82 19.70 9.31
N GLU A 25 -7.18 20.79 8.92
CA GLU A 25 -7.81 22.02 8.41
C GLU A 25 -8.77 21.72 7.24
N ASP A 26 -8.39 20.81 6.33
CA ASP A 26 -9.21 20.42 5.17
C ASP A 26 -10.51 19.69 5.59
N LEU A 27 -10.56 19.03 6.76
CA LEU A 27 -11.76 18.33 7.24
C LEU A 27 -12.85 19.27 7.73
N ALA A 28 -12.45 20.36 8.38
CA ALA A 28 -13.37 21.34 8.96
C ALA A 28 -14.16 22.08 7.86
N GLU A 29 -13.57 22.24 6.68
CA GLU A 29 -14.29 22.70 5.49
C GLU A 29 -15.26 21.62 4.98
N LEU A 30 -14.84 20.34 4.93
CA LEU A 30 -15.50 19.24 4.20
C LEU A 30 -16.62 18.48 4.95
N ALA A 31 -17.15 18.97 6.08
CA ALA A 31 -18.33 18.38 6.73
C ALA A 31 -19.14 19.40 7.53
N SER A 32 -20.38 19.05 7.88
CA SER A 32 -21.07 19.75 8.98
C SER A 32 -20.31 19.45 10.28
N SER A 33 -19.95 20.49 11.06
CA SER A 33 -18.95 20.41 12.15
C SER A 33 -19.00 19.14 13.00
N PRO A 34 -20.16 18.64 13.50
CA PRO A 34 -20.20 17.47 14.37
C PRO A 34 -19.54 16.20 13.78
N TRP A 35 -19.52 16.05 12.46
CA TRP A 35 -18.89 14.91 11.79
C TRP A 35 -17.40 15.13 11.51
N ALA A 36 -16.95 16.37 11.29
CA ALA A 36 -15.52 16.70 11.29
C ALA A 36 -14.94 16.48 12.68
N ASP A 37 -15.63 16.98 13.72
CA ASP A 37 -15.23 16.86 15.13
C ASP A 37 -15.16 15.38 15.60
N GLU A 38 -16.02 14.50 15.08
CA GLU A 38 -16.00 13.06 15.37
C GLU A 38 -14.90 12.33 14.58
N ALA A 39 -14.74 12.64 13.30
CA ALA A 39 -13.67 12.07 12.47
C ALA A 39 -12.28 12.45 12.99
N GLU A 40 -12.11 13.72 13.37
CA GLU A 40 -10.88 14.23 13.94
C GLU A 40 -10.57 13.59 15.31
N ARG A 41 -11.56 13.44 16.21
CA ARG A 41 -11.38 12.70 17.47
C ARG A 41 -10.92 11.27 17.22
N HIS A 42 -11.57 10.56 16.30
CA HIS A 42 -11.18 9.18 15.96
C HIS A 42 -9.74 9.08 15.41
N VAL A 43 -9.30 10.05 14.60
CA VAL A 43 -7.92 10.09 14.05
C VAL A 43 -6.89 10.49 15.11
N ARG A 44 -7.21 11.44 16.00
CA ARG A 44 -6.32 11.88 17.09
C ARG A 44 -6.12 10.80 18.16
N ASP A 45 -7.10 9.92 18.37
CA ASP A 45 -7.06 8.92 19.45
C ASP A 45 -6.48 7.55 19.06
N VAL A 46 -6.36 7.25 17.76
CA VAL A 46 -5.87 5.96 17.26
C VAL A 46 -4.34 5.95 17.04
N TRP A 47 -3.68 4.90 17.53
CA TRP A 47 -2.27 4.64 17.23
C TRP A 47 -2.11 4.12 15.80
N GLN A 48 -1.38 4.87 14.98
CA GLN A 48 -0.99 4.49 13.63
C GLN A 48 0.36 3.77 13.68
N TYR A 49 0.38 2.50 13.27
CA TYR A 49 1.58 1.67 13.27
C TYR A 49 2.27 1.66 11.90
N SER A 50 3.58 1.46 11.91
CA SER A 50 4.41 1.34 10.72
C SER A 50 5.54 0.34 10.97
N ILE A 51 5.80 -0.55 10.01
CA ILE A 51 6.83 -1.59 10.12
C ILE A 51 7.68 -1.65 8.86
N ASP A 52 8.99 -1.54 9.02
CA ASP A 52 9.97 -1.92 8.01
C ASP A 52 10.53 -3.30 8.35
N VAL A 53 10.57 -4.20 7.37
CA VAL A 53 11.20 -5.52 7.45
C VAL A 53 12.27 -5.61 6.37
N ALA A 54 13.46 -6.12 6.73
CA ALA A 54 14.53 -6.42 5.78
C ALA A 54 15.10 -7.83 6.01
N PRO A 55 15.48 -8.55 4.94
CA PRO A 55 16.12 -9.87 5.05
C PRO A 55 17.53 -9.78 5.64
N PRO A 56 18.12 -10.91 6.07
CA PRO A 56 19.53 -10.97 6.42
C PRO A 56 20.37 -10.57 5.21
N ARG A 57 21.31 -9.63 5.40
CA ARG A 57 22.23 -9.24 4.33
C ARG A 57 23.18 -10.40 4.00
N SER A 58 23.21 -10.82 2.73
CA SER A 58 24.28 -11.70 2.26
C SER A 58 25.62 -10.94 2.27
N HIS A 59 26.69 -11.61 2.71
CA HIS A 59 28.01 -10.98 2.89
C HIS A 59 28.66 -10.46 1.59
N HIS A 60 28.10 -10.76 0.41
CA HIS A 60 28.69 -10.44 -0.89
C HIS A 60 28.61 -8.96 -1.29
N PHE A 61 27.59 -8.21 -0.84
CA PHE A 61 27.41 -6.81 -1.27
C PHE A 61 27.95 -5.76 -0.29
N TYR A 62 28.04 -6.07 1.02
CA TYR A 62 28.55 -5.16 2.03
C TYR A 62 29.37 -5.89 3.10
N PRO A 63 30.71 -6.02 2.94
CA PRO A 63 31.58 -6.77 3.85
C PRO A 63 31.53 -6.32 5.32
N TRP A 64 31.16 -5.05 5.55
CA TRP A 64 31.08 -4.41 6.87
C TRP A 64 29.75 -4.69 7.61
N ALA A 65 28.78 -5.33 6.95
CA ALA A 65 27.48 -5.66 7.53
C ALA A 65 27.55 -7.00 8.28
N HIS A 66 27.99 -6.96 9.55
CA HIS A 66 27.97 -8.12 10.46
C HIS A 66 26.55 -8.47 10.98
N GLU A 67 25.50 -8.02 10.29
CA GLU A 67 24.12 -8.10 10.77
C GLU A 67 23.49 -9.45 10.41
N ARG A 68 23.66 -10.43 11.31
CA ARG A 68 23.09 -11.77 11.20
C ARG A 68 21.61 -11.76 11.60
N GLY A 69 20.73 -11.93 10.63
CA GLY A 69 19.29 -12.11 10.83
C GLY A 69 18.43 -11.08 10.11
N TYR A 70 17.13 -11.35 10.06
CA TYR A 70 16.10 -10.43 9.59
C TYR A 70 16.06 -9.21 10.51
N GLN A 71 15.89 -8.03 9.92
CA GLN A 71 15.77 -6.76 10.62
C GLN A 71 14.31 -6.32 10.63
N VAL A 72 13.83 -5.84 11.78
CA VAL A 72 12.51 -5.23 11.92
C VAL A 72 12.64 -3.91 12.65
N LEU A 73 12.13 -2.83 12.05
CA LEU A 73 11.92 -1.55 12.70
C LEU A 73 10.42 -1.33 12.80
N LEU A 74 9.90 -1.40 14.03
CA LEU A 74 8.51 -1.12 14.34
C LEU A 74 8.43 0.27 14.96
N SER A 75 7.50 1.08 14.49
CA SER A 75 7.13 2.34 15.13
C SER A 75 5.62 2.51 15.19
N ARG A 76 5.19 3.40 16.09
CA ARG A 76 3.84 3.93 16.11
C ARG A 76 3.88 5.45 16.24
N ARG A 77 2.84 6.11 15.75
CA ARG A 77 2.62 7.55 15.93
C ARG A 77 1.17 7.80 16.31
N ARG A 78 0.93 8.92 16.97
CA ARG A 78 -0.40 9.46 17.24
C ARG A 78 -0.40 10.93 16.83
N SER A 79 -1.48 11.38 16.17
CA SER A 79 -1.65 12.80 15.89
C SER A 79 -2.10 13.49 17.19
N THR A 80 -1.25 14.33 17.78
CA THR A 80 -1.59 15.09 18.99
C THR A 80 -2.44 16.33 18.68
N GLY A 81 -2.56 16.69 17.38
CA GLY A 81 -3.12 17.96 16.93
C GLY A 81 -2.06 19.06 16.75
N ASP A 82 -0.80 18.80 17.10
CA ASP A 82 0.35 19.67 16.84
C ASP A 82 1.06 19.26 15.52
N ASP A 83 1.80 20.20 14.91
CA ASP A 83 2.43 20.02 13.60
C ASP A 83 3.51 18.90 13.54
N ASP A 84 4.09 18.50 14.68
CA ASP A 84 5.08 17.42 14.78
C ASP A 84 4.48 16.17 15.48
N PRO A 85 4.10 15.11 14.74
CA PRO A 85 3.56 13.90 15.35
C PRO A 85 4.66 13.13 16.09
N VAL A 86 4.42 12.82 17.37
CA VAL A 86 5.32 12.01 18.18
C VAL A 86 5.42 10.60 17.59
N VAL A 87 6.63 10.19 17.20
CA VAL A 87 6.96 8.85 16.71
C VAL A 87 7.67 8.07 17.82
N GLU A 88 7.06 6.96 18.25
CA GLU A 88 7.64 6.02 19.20
C GLU A 88 8.15 4.79 18.47
N TYR A 89 9.42 4.43 18.68
CA TYR A 89 9.99 3.17 18.20
C TYR A 89 9.78 2.05 19.23
N ILE A 90 9.45 0.85 18.74
CA ILE A 90 9.15 -0.31 19.58
C ILE A 90 10.17 -1.41 19.29
N THR A 91 10.91 -1.81 20.32
CA THR A 91 11.80 -2.97 20.27
C THR A 91 11.00 -4.26 20.47
N ILE A 92 11.24 -5.25 19.62
CA ILE A 92 10.69 -6.61 19.71
C ILE A 92 11.76 -7.48 20.36
N ASP A 93 11.64 -7.70 21.66
CA ASP A 93 12.58 -8.52 22.44
C ASP A 93 12.38 -10.03 22.20
N ASP A 94 11.14 -10.45 21.94
CA ASP A 94 10.77 -11.84 21.63
C ASP A 94 9.74 -11.90 20.48
N PHE A 95 10.18 -12.37 19.31
CA PHE A 95 9.33 -12.54 18.13
C PHE A 95 8.26 -13.62 18.31
N ASP A 96 8.48 -14.63 19.15
CA ASP A 96 7.53 -15.73 19.31
C ASP A 96 6.33 -15.34 20.18
N THR A 97 6.43 -14.29 21.01
CA THR A 97 5.33 -13.79 21.86
C THR A 97 4.85 -12.35 21.61
N PHE A 98 5.68 -11.47 21.02
CA PHE A 98 5.34 -10.05 20.80
C PHE A 98 4.02 -9.80 20.03
N ASP A 99 3.18 -8.90 20.53
CA ASP A 99 1.91 -8.50 19.90
C ASP A 99 1.67 -6.98 20.02
N VAL A 100 0.71 -6.46 19.26
CA VAL A 100 0.30 -5.04 19.25
C VAL A 100 -1.13 -4.86 19.79
N ALA A 101 -1.58 -3.61 19.93
CA ALA A 101 -2.95 -3.31 20.31
C ALA A 101 -3.96 -3.87 19.28
N LYS A 102 -5.15 -4.31 19.73
CA LYS A 102 -6.15 -4.97 18.85
C LYS A 102 -6.77 -4.03 17.81
N ASP A 103 -6.71 -2.74 18.07
CA ASP A 103 -7.17 -1.59 17.30
C ASP A 103 -6.03 -0.90 16.53
N ALA A 104 -4.85 -1.53 16.44
CA ALA A 104 -3.73 -1.04 15.64
C ALA A 104 -4.10 -0.90 14.15
N VAL A 105 -4.03 0.34 13.65
CA VAL A 105 -4.16 0.64 12.22
C VAL A 105 -2.77 0.65 11.60
N TRP A 106 -2.54 -0.22 10.61
CA TRP A 106 -1.25 -0.34 9.94
C TRP A 106 -1.22 0.58 8.72
N VAL A 107 -0.56 1.73 8.87
CA VAL A 107 -0.47 2.72 7.79
C VAL A 107 0.57 2.28 6.76
N TRP A 108 1.78 1.91 7.20
CA TRP A 108 2.87 1.50 6.33
C TRP A 108 3.41 0.11 6.71
N VAL A 109 3.38 -0.81 5.75
CA VAL A 109 4.04 -2.12 5.88
C VAL A 109 5.05 -2.24 4.75
N THR A 110 6.33 -2.25 5.09
CA THR A 110 7.41 -2.10 4.13
C THR A 110 8.36 -3.29 4.13
N LEU A 111 8.64 -3.85 2.95
CA LEU A 111 9.79 -4.72 2.71
C LEU A 111 10.90 -3.91 2.03
N LYS A 112 12.10 -3.89 2.61
CA LYS A 112 13.24 -3.12 2.11
C LYS A 112 14.50 -3.99 2.01
N ASN A 113 15.33 -3.75 1.01
CA ASN A 113 16.67 -4.35 0.92
C ASN A 113 17.57 -4.04 2.13
N HIS A 114 17.28 -2.97 2.90
CA HIS A 114 17.95 -2.64 4.17
C HIS A 114 17.20 -1.53 4.95
N ILE A 115 17.41 -1.47 6.26
CA ILE A 115 16.93 -0.41 7.15
C ILE A 115 18.10 0.54 7.49
N ARG A 116 17.96 1.86 7.30
CA ARG A 116 19.04 2.87 7.50
C ARG A 116 19.02 3.59 8.86
N PHE A 117 18.04 3.30 9.71
CA PHE A 117 17.84 4.02 10.99
C PHE A 117 18.91 3.66 12.05
N SER A 118 18.89 4.39 13.18
CA SER A 118 19.79 4.11 14.30
C SER A 118 19.64 2.64 14.75
N ARG A 119 20.78 1.97 15.01
CA ARG A 119 20.81 0.52 15.28
C ARG A 119 20.06 0.12 16.55
N GLU A 120 19.82 1.09 17.43
CA GLU A 120 19.24 0.97 18.78
C GLU A 120 17.78 0.49 18.77
N HIS A 121 17.02 0.81 17.72
CA HIS A 121 15.60 0.43 17.60
C HIS A 121 15.36 -0.72 16.60
N ILE A 122 16.42 -1.25 15.98
CA ILE A 122 16.29 -2.35 15.01
C ILE A 122 16.24 -3.67 15.78
N SER A 123 15.05 -4.25 15.82
CA SER A 123 14.82 -5.61 16.33
C SER A 123 15.36 -6.63 15.32
N ARG A 124 15.88 -7.77 15.80
CA ARG A 124 16.53 -8.76 14.93
C ARG A 124 16.14 -10.18 15.32
N THR A 125 15.92 -11.04 14.32
CA THR A 125 15.75 -12.48 14.52
C THR A 125 16.46 -13.28 13.42
N PRO A 126 17.17 -14.37 13.73
CA PRO A 126 17.71 -15.27 12.71
C PRO A 126 16.63 -16.18 12.10
N SER A 127 15.46 -16.29 12.72
CA SER A 127 14.40 -17.24 12.38
C SER A 127 13.36 -16.62 11.45
N LEU A 128 13.29 -17.11 10.21
CA LEU A 128 12.20 -16.78 9.28
C LEU A 128 10.84 -17.24 9.83
N GLU A 129 10.80 -18.37 10.55
CA GLU A 129 9.57 -18.90 11.11
C GLU A 129 9.02 -18.00 12.22
N SER A 130 9.87 -17.57 13.16
CA SER A 130 9.48 -16.66 14.25
C SER A 130 9.08 -15.28 13.72
N LEU A 131 9.81 -14.76 12.71
CA LEU A 131 9.39 -13.55 11.99
C LEU A 131 8.01 -13.72 11.35
N THR A 132 7.79 -14.83 10.63
CA THR A 132 6.53 -15.12 9.93
C THR A 132 5.36 -15.25 10.90
N LYS A 133 5.56 -15.92 12.05
CA LYS A 133 4.56 -16.01 13.12
C LYS A 133 4.25 -14.63 13.72
N CYS A 134 5.27 -13.83 14.00
CA CYS A 134 5.12 -12.47 14.51
C CYS A 134 4.33 -11.59 13.54
N LEU A 135 4.73 -11.51 12.27
CA LEU A 135 4.05 -10.74 11.23
C LEU A 135 2.58 -11.19 11.06
N ARG A 136 2.32 -12.49 11.00
CA ARG A 136 0.95 -13.03 10.91
C ARG A 136 0.10 -12.71 12.14
N ARG A 137 0.68 -12.64 13.35
CA ARG A 137 -0.03 -12.25 14.57
C ARG A 137 -0.36 -10.75 14.58
N ILE A 138 0.60 -9.89 14.31
CA ILE A 138 0.43 -8.43 14.47
C ILE A 138 -0.32 -7.78 13.30
N LEU A 139 -0.20 -8.34 12.08
CA LEU A 139 -0.89 -7.87 10.87
C LEU A 139 -2.18 -8.64 10.54
N GLY A 140 -2.33 -9.87 11.07
CA GLY A 140 -3.43 -10.77 10.70
C GLY A 140 -4.79 -10.24 11.15
N GLY A 141 -5.72 -10.11 10.19
CA GLY A 141 -7.06 -9.59 10.46
C GLY A 141 -7.10 -8.10 10.86
N ARG A 142 -6.06 -7.33 10.49
CA ARG A 142 -6.00 -5.87 10.69
C ARG A 142 -6.22 -5.13 9.37
N ASP A 143 -6.71 -3.90 9.49
CA ASP A 143 -6.69 -2.92 8.40
C ASP A 143 -5.23 -2.50 8.12
N CYS A 144 -4.76 -2.85 6.93
CA CYS A 144 -3.46 -2.45 6.43
C CYS A 144 -3.67 -1.54 5.21
N VAL A 145 -3.11 -0.32 5.25
CA VAL A 145 -3.33 0.69 4.22
C VAL A 145 -2.35 0.49 3.07
N ASP A 146 -1.09 0.83 3.27
CA ASP A 146 -0.05 0.79 2.24
C ASP A 146 0.92 -0.39 2.44
N PHE A 147 1.10 -1.18 1.39
CA PHE A 147 2.21 -2.11 1.27
C PHE A 147 3.22 -1.58 0.25
N PHE A 148 4.50 -1.54 0.64
CA PHE A 148 5.59 -1.20 -0.27
C PHE A 148 6.70 -2.25 -0.21
N CYS A 149 7.07 -2.78 -1.37
CA CYS A 149 8.14 -3.76 -1.49
C CYS A 149 9.26 -3.23 -2.41
N ASP A 150 10.45 -3.12 -1.82
CA ASP A 150 11.72 -2.79 -2.45
C ASP A 150 12.77 -3.86 -2.11
N LEU A 151 12.40 -5.12 -2.38
CA LEU A 151 13.30 -6.26 -2.38
C LEU A 151 13.66 -6.63 -3.82
N GLU A 152 14.93 -6.96 -4.04
CA GLU A 152 15.38 -7.67 -5.23
C GLU A 152 15.43 -9.19 -4.97
N LEU A 153 15.62 -9.99 -6.03
CA LEU A 153 15.80 -11.45 -5.92
C LEU A 153 17.00 -11.77 -5.01
N PRO A 154 16.91 -12.78 -4.11
CA PRO A 154 15.88 -13.83 -4.03
C PRO A 154 14.91 -13.73 -2.82
N TYR A 155 14.77 -12.58 -2.15
CA TYR A 155 14.17 -12.51 -0.79
C TYR A 155 12.63 -12.50 -0.72
N TYR A 156 11.93 -12.99 -1.74
CA TYR A 156 10.45 -12.89 -1.85
C TYR A 156 9.67 -13.92 -1.04
N ASN A 157 10.34 -14.92 -0.45
CA ASN A 157 9.75 -15.82 0.54
C ASN A 157 9.14 -15.07 1.75
N LEU A 158 9.55 -13.83 2.00
CA LEU A 158 8.92 -12.95 2.98
C LEU A 158 7.48 -12.55 2.61
N LEU A 159 7.11 -12.46 1.32
CA LEU A 159 5.75 -12.07 0.90
C LEU A 159 4.67 -12.99 1.47
N GLU A 160 4.97 -14.28 1.65
CA GLU A 160 4.04 -15.25 2.23
C GLU A 160 3.62 -14.94 3.68
N ALA A 161 4.43 -14.16 4.41
CA ALA A 161 4.17 -13.79 5.80
C ALA A 161 3.12 -12.68 5.94
N PHE A 162 2.91 -11.87 4.91
CA PHE A 162 2.04 -10.69 4.96
C PHE A 162 0.57 -11.02 4.66
N PRO A 163 -0.39 -10.29 5.24
CA PRO A 163 -1.80 -10.48 4.92
C PRO A 163 -2.10 -10.05 3.48
N ARG A 164 -3.25 -10.46 2.95
CA ARG A 164 -3.73 -10.07 1.62
C ARG A 164 -4.85 -9.01 1.75
N THR A 165 -4.72 -8.10 2.72
CA THR A 165 -5.72 -7.10 3.13
C THR A 165 -5.25 -5.64 2.93
N PHE A 166 -4.21 -5.44 2.11
CA PHE A 166 -3.67 -4.12 1.79
C PHE A 166 -4.52 -3.33 0.79
N ARG A 167 -4.83 -2.08 1.08
CA ARG A 167 -5.63 -1.22 0.19
C ARG A 167 -4.81 -0.63 -0.96
N SER A 168 -3.50 -0.50 -0.77
CA SER A 168 -2.54 0.09 -1.69
C SER A 168 -1.31 -0.81 -1.81
N LEU A 169 -0.85 -1.05 -3.04
CA LEU A 169 0.24 -1.96 -3.36
C LEU A 169 1.30 -1.25 -4.21
N THR A 170 2.52 -1.12 -3.69
CA THR A 170 3.68 -0.62 -4.44
C THR A 170 4.79 -1.67 -4.51
N PHE A 171 5.27 -1.98 -5.72
CA PHE A 171 6.39 -2.89 -5.95
C PHE A 171 7.41 -2.23 -6.88
N THR A 172 8.68 -2.13 -6.46
CA THR A 172 9.76 -1.57 -7.28
C THR A 172 10.39 -2.59 -8.24
N TYR A 173 10.13 -3.88 -8.01
CA TYR A 173 10.52 -5.00 -8.86
C TYR A 173 9.34 -5.96 -9.04
N LEU A 174 9.21 -6.51 -10.26
CA LEU A 174 8.22 -7.55 -10.58
C LEU A 174 8.93 -8.88 -10.82
N ASN A 175 8.26 -9.94 -10.38
CA ASN A 175 8.56 -11.34 -10.66
C ASN A 175 7.30 -12.18 -10.37
N ARG A 176 7.41 -13.48 -10.56
CA ARG A 176 6.30 -14.43 -10.35
C ARG A 176 5.69 -14.35 -8.95
N GLU A 177 6.50 -14.28 -7.90
CA GLU A 177 6.04 -14.23 -6.51
C GLU A 177 5.25 -12.94 -6.19
N VAL A 178 5.68 -11.81 -6.76
CA VAL A 178 4.98 -10.52 -6.70
C VAL A 178 3.69 -10.55 -7.51
N GLU A 179 3.71 -11.13 -8.71
CA GLU A 179 2.51 -11.30 -9.55
C GLU A 179 1.44 -12.14 -8.83
N GLU A 180 1.83 -13.28 -8.29
CA GLU A 180 0.96 -14.18 -7.51
C GLU A 180 0.42 -13.46 -6.26
N PHE A 181 1.25 -12.70 -5.53
CA PHE A 181 0.81 -11.89 -4.37
C PHE A 181 -0.21 -10.81 -4.75
N VAL A 182 0.01 -10.06 -5.84
CA VAL A 182 -0.90 -9.01 -6.31
C VAL A 182 -2.23 -9.63 -6.76
N MET A 183 -2.18 -10.71 -7.55
CA MET A 183 -3.39 -11.41 -8.01
C MET A 183 -4.20 -11.96 -6.85
N ASP A 184 -3.57 -12.62 -5.87
CA ASP A 184 -4.28 -13.17 -4.71
C ASP A 184 -4.85 -12.09 -3.79
N THR A 185 -4.14 -10.97 -3.62
CA THR A 185 -4.67 -9.81 -2.89
C THR A 185 -5.92 -9.26 -3.58
N MET A 186 -5.91 -9.11 -4.89
CA MET A 186 -7.07 -8.61 -5.67
C MET A 186 -8.22 -9.62 -5.83
N LYS A 187 -7.97 -10.93 -5.67
CA LYS A 187 -9.04 -11.94 -5.56
C LYS A 187 -9.80 -11.84 -4.24
N LEU A 188 -9.11 -11.50 -3.15
CA LEU A 188 -9.66 -11.51 -1.80
C LEU A 188 -10.37 -10.20 -1.41
N GLN A 189 -9.99 -9.08 -2.03
CA GLN A 189 -10.53 -7.75 -1.70
C GLN A 189 -10.28 -6.74 -2.83
N ARG A 190 -10.90 -5.55 -2.71
CA ARG A 190 -10.66 -4.43 -3.63
C ARG A 190 -9.42 -3.64 -3.22
N VAL A 191 -8.36 -3.76 -4.01
CA VAL A 191 -7.21 -2.84 -3.96
C VAL A 191 -7.60 -1.54 -4.66
N SER A 192 -7.19 -0.39 -4.11
CA SER A 192 -7.55 0.94 -4.62
C SER A 192 -6.39 1.65 -5.35
N GLU A 193 -5.15 1.34 -4.97
CA GLU A 193 -3.93 1.90 -5.60
C GLU A 193 -2.92 0.80 -5.95
N LEU A 194 -2.31 0.91 -7.14
CA LEU A 194 -1.34 -0.06 -7.66
C LEU A 194 -0.20 0.66 -8.41
N ASP A 195 1.03 0.67 -7.84
CA ASP A 195 2.26 1.17 -8.48
C ASP A 195 3.26 0.02 -8.69
N LEU A 196 3.41 -0.42 -9.94
CA LEU A 196 4.26 -1.56 -10.31
C LEU A 196 5.40 -1.11 -11.22
N LYS A 197 6.61 -1.59 -10.93
CA LYS A 197 7.83 -1.34 -11.72
C LYS A 197 8.58 -2.65 -11.95
N GLY A 198 9.07 -2.87 -13.17
CA GLY A 198 9.79 -4.09 -13.55
C GLY A 198 9.93 -4.21 -15.06
N THR A 199 10.83 -5.05 -15.58
CA THR A 199 11.04 -5.13 -17.03
C THR A 199 10.10 -6.10 -17.72
N ASP A 200 9.84 -7.25 -17.10
CA ASP A 200 9.15 -8.40 -17.69
C ASP A 200 8.05 -8.90 -16.75
N VAL A 201 6.94 -9.36 -17.32
CA VAL A 201 5.81 -9.95 -16.60
C VAL A 201 5.35 -11.23 -17.27
N SER A 202 4.76 -12.16 -16.52
CA SER A 202 4.13 -13.34 -17.11
C SER A 202 2.92 -12.94 -17.96
N LYS A 203 2.61 -13.77 -18.97
CA LYS A 203 1.43 -13.55 -19.82
C LYS A 203 0.11 -13.62 -19.03
N GLU A 204 0.05 -14.47 -18.00
CA GLU A 204 -1.11 -14.56 -17.11
C GLU A 204 -1.32 -13.24 -16.36
N PHE A 205 -0.24 -12.64 -15.86
CA PHE A 205 -0.28 -11.34 -15.19
C PHE A 205 -0.55 -10.18 -16.16
N GLU A 206 -0.02 -10.22 -17.39
CA GLU A 206 -0.39 -9.28 -18.46
C GLU A 206 -1.90 -9.33 -18.76
N ASP A 207 -2.46 -10.53 -18.97
CA ASP A 207 -3.90 -10.73 -19.21
C ASP A 207 -4.76 -10.31 -18.01
N PHE A 208 -4.24 -10.46 -16.78
CA PHE A 208 -4.86 -9.98 -15.54
C PHE A 208 -4.87 -8.45 -15.46
N LEU A 209 -3.70 -7.81 -15.58
CA LEU A 209 -3.56 -6.35 -15.57
C LEU A 209 -4.42 -5.72 -16.67
N HIS A 210 -4.46 -6.30 -17.87
CA HIS A 210 -5.30 -5.81 -18.96
C HIS A 210 -6.80 -5.80 -18.58
N LYS A 211 -7.31 -6.81 -17.86
CA LYS A 211 -8.70 -6.83 -17.36
C LYS A 211 -8.93 -5.75 -16.32
N VAL A 212 -8.04 -5.63 -15.32
CA VAL A 212 -8.09 -4.59 -14.29
C VAL A 212 -8.12 -3.19 -14.92
N MET A 213 -7.28 -2.96 -15.95
CA MET A 213 -7.24 -1.70 -16.69
C MET A 213 -8.52 -1.41 -17.46
N VAL A 214 -9.01 -2.37 -18.27
CA VAL A 214 -10.22 -2.18 -19.10
C VAL A 214 -11.46 -1.98 -18.24
N ASN A 215 -11.53 -2.64 -17.08
CA ASN A 215 -12.61 -2.46 -16.12
C ASN A 215 -12.42 -1.22 -15.23
N ALA A 216 -11.20 -0.67 -15.15
CA ALA A 216 -10.83 0.52 -14.40
C ALA A 216 -11.40 0.53 -12.96
N GLU A 217 -11.10 -0.54 -12.22
CA GLU A 217 -11.70 -0.82 -10.90
C GLU A 217 -11.06 -0.03 -9.74
N MET A 218 -10.10 0.86 -10.05
CA MET A 218 -9.18 1.53 -9.12
C MET A 218 -9.00 3.01 -9.54
N HIS A 219 -8.76 3.97 -8.62
CA HIS A 219 -8.50 5.37 -9.00
C HIS A 219 -7.07 5.64 -9.45
N TYR A 220 -6.10 4.86 -8.96
CA TYR A 220 -4.70 5.03 -9.28
C TYR A 220 -4.10 3.70 -9.76
N ILE A 221 -3.71 3.67 -11.03
CA ILE A 221 -2.90 2.58 -11.57
C ILE A 221 -1.71 3.17 -12.33
N ARG A 222 -0.51 2.75 -11.91
CA ARG A 222 0.75 3.13 -12.51
C ARG A 222 1.58 1.89 -12.76
N ILE A 223 1.77 1.57 -14.03
CA ILE A 223 2.55 0.42 -14.43
C ILE A 223 3.73 0.90 -15.28
N LYS A 224 4.90 0.94 -14.66
CA LYS A 224 6.18 1.28 -15.29
C LYS A 224 6.90 0.00 -15.67
N THR A 225 6.38 -0.67 -16.69
CA THR A 225 7.00 -1.89 -17.22
C THR A 225 7.26 -1.81 -18.71
N THR A 226 8.40 -2.34 -19.14
CA THR A 226 8.79 -2.38 -20.56
C THR A 226 8.18 -3.56 -21.33
N GLY A 227 7.79 -4.64 -20.64
CA GLY A 227 7.29 -5.88 -21.24
C GLY A 227 5.78 -5.96 -21.46
N LEU A 228 4.99 -4.98 -20.99
CA LEU A 228 3.55 -4.95 -21.28
C LEU A 228 3.30 -4.52 -22.72
N LYS A 229 2.36 -5.19 -23.40
CA LYS A 229 1.81 -4.68 -24.65
C LYS A 229 1.17 -3.32 -24.45
N VAL A 230 1.43 -2.46 -25.42
CA VAL A 230 0.94 -1.09 -25.47
C VAL A 230 -0.58 -1.10 -25.62
N PHE A 231 -1.30 -0.41 -24.74
CA PHE A 231 -2.77 -0.34 -24.79
C PHE A 231 -3.21 0.55 -25.96
N GLY A 232 -4.13 0.06 -26.80
CA GLY A 232 -4.74 0.87 -27.85
C GLY A 232 -5.53 2.05 -27.27
N PHE A 233 -5.44 3.22 -27.91
CA PHE A 233 -6.13 4.45 -27.46
C PHE A 233 -7.66 4.30 -27.25
N SER A 234 -8.28 3.32 -27.91
CA SER A 234 -9.68 2.95 -27.72
C SER A 234 -10.03 2.51 -26.30
N VAL A 235 -9.12 1.85 -25.59
CA VAL A 235 -9.28 1.46 -24.17
C VAL A 235 -9.39 2.71 -23.32
N PHE A 236 -8.47 3.67 -23.49
CA PHE A 236 -8.51 4.96 -22.80
C PHE A 236 -9.82 5.71 -23.08
N LYS A 237 -10.26 5.78 -24.33
CA LYS A 237 -11.55 6.39 -24.72
C LYS A 237 -12.74 5.73 -24.01
N ARG A 238 -12.75 4.39 -23.90
CA ARG A 238 -13.81 3.63 -23.23
C ARG A 238 -13.85 3.89 -21.72
N ILE A 239 -12.69 3.93 -21.08
CA ILE A 239 -12.54 4.24 -19.66
C ILE A 239 -13.06 5.65 -19.38
N LEU A 240 -12.61 6.65 -20.16
CA LEU A 240 -13.05 8.04 -20.04
C LEU A 240 -14.57 8.18 -20.24
N GLN A 241 -15.15 7.52 -21.25
CA GLN A 241 -16.59 7.51 -21.49
C GLN A 241 -17.40 6.89 -20.35
N ARG A 242 -16.87 5.88 -19.66
CA ARG A 242 -17.52 5.28 -18.48
C ARG A 242 -17.39 6.19 -17.26
N TRP A 243 -16.22 6.78 -17.03
CA TRP A 243 -15.99 7.76 -15.95
C TRP A 243 -16.90 8.99 -16.10
N MET A 244 -17.04 9.54 -17.30
CA MET A 244 -17.96 10.66 -17.57
C MET A 244 -19.45 10.32 -17.34
N LYS A 245 -19.84 9.05 -17.37
CA LYS A 245 -21.23 8.60 -17.15
C LYS A 245 -21.55 8.28 -15.70
N SER A 246 -20.57 7.84 -14.93
CA SER A 246 -20.72 7.39 -13.54
C SER A 246 -19.36 7.48 -12.82
N PRO A 247 -18.90 8.71 -12.49
CA PRO A 247 -17.60 8.92 -11.84
C PRO A 247 -17.54 8.27 -10.45
N GLU A 248 -18.68 8.15 -9.76
CA GLU A 248 -18.83 7.44 -8.49
C GLU A 248 -18.62 5.92 -8.60
N SER A 249 -18.71 5.32 -9.79
CA SER A 249 -18.36 3.91 -10.00
C SER A 249 -16.86 3.64 -10.02
N PHE A 250 -16.03 4.69 -10.00
CA PHE A 250 -14.57 4.62 -9.89
C PHE A 250 -14.20 4.93 -8.45
N TYR A 251 -13.67 3.92 -7.76
CA TYR A 251 -13.39 3.96 -6.33
C TYR A 251 -12.44 5.11 -5.98
N GLY A 252 -12.77 5.98 -5.03
CA GLY A 252 -11.73 6.67 -4.26
C GLY A 252 -11.11 8.01 -4.71
N ARG A 253 -11.55 8.72 -5.76
CA ARG A 253 -11.32 10.20 -5.95
C ARG A 253 -12.08 10.76 -7.16
N ASP A 254 -12.15 12.08 -7.28
CA ASP A 254 -12.77 12.80 -8.41
C ASP A 254 -11.80 12.95 -9.60
N THR A 255 -10.69 12.21 -9.53
CA THR A 255 -9.56 12.28 -10.42
C THR A 255 -9.07 10.85 -10.65
N LEU A 256 -9.04 10.45 -11.91
CA LEU A 256 -8.59 9.14 -12.35
C LEU A 256 -7.15 9.26 -12.87
N PHE A 257 -6.21 8.59 -12.22
CA PHE A 257 -4.79 8.62 -12.57
C PHE A 257 -4.38 7.35 -13.30
N LEU A 258 -4.14 7.46 -14.61
CA LEU A 258 -3.70 6.35 -15.47
C LEU A 258 -2.30 6.65 -16.00
N TYR A 259 -1.30 5.91 -15.54
CA TYR A 259 0.07 5.99 -16.04
C TYR A 259 0.44 4.68 -16.75
N LEU A 260 0.27 4.66 -18.07
CA LEU A 260 0.32 3.45 -18.91
C LEU A 260 1.04 3.72 -20.24
N PRO A 261 1.68 2.71 -20.86
CA PRO A 261 2.08 2.78 -22.26
C PRO A 261 0.84 2.74 -23.18
N VAL A 262 0.57 3.86 -23.88
CA VAL A 262 -0.57 4.00 -24.81
C VAL A 262 -0.08 4.09 -26.26
N GLY A 263 -0.78 3.38 -27.14
CA GLY A 263 -0.44 3.18 -28.54
C GLY A 263 -1.41 3.91 -29.43
N PHE A 264 -0.87 4.82 -30.24
CA PHE A 264 -1.59 5.57 -31.26
C PHE A 264 -1.48 4.87 -32.62
N SER A 265 -1.73 3.55 -32.67
CA SER A 265 -1.91 2.86 -33.95
C SER A 265 -3.22 3.33 -34.59
N SER A 266 -3.16 3.63 -35.89
CA SER A 266 -4.29 4.15 -36.67
C SER A 266 -5.22 3.07 -37.22
N GLU A 267 -5.07 1.82 -36.77
CA GLU A 267 -5.91 0.71 -37.19
C GLU A 267 -7.33 0.93 -36.69
N LYS A 268 -8.27 0.98 -37.63
CA LYS A 268 -9.68 1.17 -37.35
C LYS A 268 -10.19 0.01 -36.51
N ILE A 269 -10.91 0.34 -35.45
CA ILE A 269 -11.88 -0.60 -34.88
C ILE A 269 -13.02 -0.66 -35.89
N GLU A 270 -13.18 -1.81 -36.53
CA GLU A 270 -14.41 -2.21 -37.21
C GLU A 270 -15.44 -2.75 -36.19
#